data_AF-A0A849TW60-F1
#
_entry.id   AF-A0A849TW60-F1
#
_cell.length_a   1.000
_cell.length_b   1.000
_cell.length_c   1.000
_cell.angle_alpha   90.00
_cell.angle_beta   90.00
_cell.angle_gamma   90.00
#
_symmetry.space_group_name_H-M   'P 1'
#
loop_
_entity.id
_entity.type
_entity.pdbx_description
1 polymer ?
#
loop_
_entity_poly.entity_id
_entity_poly.type
_entity_poly.pdbx_seq_one_letter_code
_entity_poly.pdbx_strand_id
1 'polypeptide(L)'
;MSGVLLLIGIISTPAWSESPAPSVHWGGAAFPDQYSTLTGGLTLNRFTPVDGLGNKYDSTVGNTLGFNLITLSWTQHWSGIFQGWSTNLTAGISPTSDEPSQYFQNKVVHQLRQLPSVPTVDARKETDVMIDGSVTRWFPLFRPKVIFAGAGFSVGTIYQQGFLRAGIRRMPITPTLYHSDTWGDVSLRASVLGRISYQDNGAVLHAVRSTAGLVQPAIAFGQYRTTESGETIPTWEIELALMWDSGIFVNTTGQSQKQFAWSLAASAGPMRFETWNDSMGHLSERDYGPSYGVALTLDVLRAWNIIQDFRTKPATDPPAAS
;
A
#
# COMPACT_ATOMS: atom_id res chain seq x y z
N MET A 1 0.23 28.62 35.18
CA MET A 1 -0.11 28.26 33.79
C MET A 1 0.76 27.08 33.42
N SER A 2 0.26 25.87 33.60
CA SER A 2 1.03 24.63 33.41
C SER A 2 0.60 24.00 32.10
N GLY A 3 1.51 24.01 31.12
CA GLY A 3 1.35 23.29 29.87
C GLY A 3 1.53 21.79 30.11
N VAL A 4 0.48 21.03 29.86
CA VAL A 4 0.53 19.56 29.85
C VAL A 4 1.07 19.13 28.49
N LEU A 5 2.34 18.73 28.47
CA LEU A 5 2.93 17.98 27.37
C LEU A 5 2.34 16.56 27.41
N LEU A 6 1.49 16.24 26.43
CA LEU A 6 1.02 14.87 26.18
C LEU A 6 2.18 14.07 25.56
N LEU A 7 2.98 13.43 26.42
CA LEU A 7 3.90 12.36 26.03
C LEU A 7 3.08 11.08 25.82
N ILE A 8 2.54 10.90 24.61
CA ILE A 8 1.98 9.62 24.18
C ILE A 8 3.17 8.67 24.02
N GLY A 9 3.17 7.56 24.77
CA GLY A 9 4.25 6.58 24.79
C GLY A 9 4.53 5.98 23.41
N ILE A 10 5.58 6.47 22.77
CA ILE A 10 6.14 5.89 21.54
C ILE A 10 6.97 4.68 21.97
N ILE A 11 6.32 3.53 22.15
CA ILE A 11 7.06 2.26 22.23
C ILE A 11 7.42 1.91 20.79
N SER A 12 8.69 2.17 20.44
CA SER A 12 9.22 2.05 19.10
C SER A 12 9.35 0.59 18.69
N THR A 13 8.33 0.07 18.00
CA THR A 13 8.43 -1.19 17.28
C THR A 13 8.60 -0.91 15.78
N PRO A 14 9.50 -1.64 15.09
CA PRO A 14 9.89 -1.33 13.71
C PRO A 14 8.80 -1.71 12.71
N ALA A 15 8.37 -0.81 11.80
CA ALA A 15 7.09 -0.96 11.13
C ALA A 15 6.89 -0.63 9.63
N TRP A 16 5.66 -0.77 9.12
CA TRP A 16 5.19 -0.58 7.73
C TRP A 16 3.84 0.13 7.76
N SER A 17 3.52 0.90 6.71
CA SER A 17 2.26 1.61 6.52
C SER A 17 1.35 1.02 5.44
N GLU A 18 0.04 1.11 5.70
CA GLU A 18 -1.01 0.93 4.70
C GLU A 18 -0.76 1.83 3.48
N SER A 19 -1.14 1.35 2.29
CA SER A 19 -1.04 2.15 1.07
C SER A 19 -2.07 3.29 1.10
N PRO A 20 -1.66 4.55 0.88
CA PRO A 20 -2.58 5.68 0.80
C PRO A 20 -3.52 5.52 -0.39
N ALA A 21 -4.74 6.02 -0.26
CA ALA A 21 -5.56 6.27 -1.43
C ALA A 21 -4.84 7.31 -2.33
N PRO A 22 -4.96 7.24 -3.66
CA PRO A 22 -5.94 6.45 -4.42
C PRO A 22 -5.49 5.02 -4.74
N SER A 23 -4.29 4.61 -4.33
CA SER A 23 -3.56 3.42 -4.82
C SER A 23 -4.35 2.11 -4.78
N VAL A 24 -5.28 1.96 -3.83
CA VAL A 24 -6.13 0.77 -3.67
C VAL A 24 -6.95 0.46 -4.93
N HIS A 25 -7.48 1.47 -5.61
CA HIS A 25 -8.24 1.27 -6.85
C HIS A 25 -7.38 1.31 -8.11
N TRP A 26 -6.07 1.46 -7.94
CA TRP A 26 -5.09 1.46 -9.02
C TRP A 26 -4.25 0.18 -9.05
N GLY A 27 -4.46 -0.74 -8.10
CA GLY A 27 -3.76 -2.03 -8.01
C GLY A 27 -2.82 -2.19 -6.81
N GLY A 28 -2.59 -1.13 -6.03
CA GLY A 28 -1.74 -1.17 -4.84
C GLY A 28 -2.35 -1.96 -3.68
N ALA A 29 -1.51 -2.59 -2.85
CA ALA A 29 -1.98 -3.46 -1.79
C ALA A 29 -2.70 -2.70 -0.67
N ALA A 30 -3.90 -3.14 -0.30
CA ALA A 30 -4.78 -2.45 0.65
C ALA A 30 -4.83 -3.05 2.08
N PHE A 31 -3.90 -3.95 2.41
CA PHE A 31 -3.88 -4.62 3.70
C PHE A 31 -3.60 -3.66 4.86
N PRO A 32 -4.25 -3.83 6.03
CA PRO A 32 -3.90 -3.09 7.22
C PRO A 32 -2.54 -3.50 7.78
N ASP A 33 -1.88 -2.56 8.47
CA ASP A 33 -0.61 -2.84 9.14
C ASP A 33 -0.83 -3.71 10.37
N GLN A 34 -0.08 -4.82 10.47
CA GLN A 34 -0.11 -5.72 11.63
C GLN A 34 0.63 -5.18 12.87
N TYR A 35 1.23 -3.98 12.78
CA TYR A 35 2.21 -3.42 13.72
C TYR A 35 2.21 -1.89 13.63
N SER A 36 2.73 -1.20 14.65
CA SER A 36 2.64 0.26 14.79
C SER A 36 3.75 0.99 14.02
N THR A 37 3.43 1.92 13.11
CA THR A 37 4.39 2.60 12.22
C THR A 37 4.30 4.12 12.22
N LEU A 38 5.39 4.75 11.80
CA LEU A 38 5.38 6.09 11.21
C LEU A 38 6.16 6.04 9.90
N THR A 39 5.44 5.99 8.78
CA THR A 39 6.03 5.87 7.45
C THR A 39 5.91 7.17 6.68
N GLY A 40 7.03 7.61 6.10
CA GLY A 40 7.04 8.60 5.02
C GLY A 40 7.27 7.89 3.68
N GLY A 41 6.64 8.37 2.60
CA GLY A 41 6.83 7.73 1.30
C GLY A 41 6.45 8.58 0.11
N LEU A 42 6.92 8.14 -1.05
CA LEU A 42 6.54 8.65 -2.36
C LEU A 42 5.74 7.56 -3.07
N THR A 43 4.53 7.89 -3.48
CA THR A 43 3.65 7.02 -4.25
C THR A 43 3.34 7.68 -5.58
N LEU A 44 3.68 7.01 -6.67
CA LEU A 44 3.42 7.44 -8.03
C LEU A 44 2.30 6.58 -8.59
N ASN A 45 1.16 7.18 -8.91
CA ASN A 45 0.04 6.55 -9.59
C ASN A 45 -0.17 7.21 -10.94
N ARG A 46 -0.54 6.42 -11.94
CA ARG A 46 -0.97 6.91 -13.25
C ARG A 46 -2.27 6.26 -13.63
N PHE A 47 -3.18 7.04 -14.19
CA PHE A 47 -4.34 6.58 -14.93
C PHE A 47 -4.38 7.24 -16.31
N THR A 48 -4.49 6.46 -17.38
CA THR A 48 -4.78 7.00 -18.71
C THR A 48 -6.22 6.64 -19.13
N PRO A 49 -6.99 7.60 -19.67
CA PRO A 49 -8.38 7.34 -20.08
C PRO A 49 -8.46 6.62 -21.43
N VAL A 50 -7.33 6.23 -22.01
CA VAL A 50 -7.25 5.50 -23.28
C VAL A 50 -6.53 4.17 -23.08
N ASP A 51 -7.09 3.10 -23.64
CA ASP A 51 -6.41 1.81 -23.68
C ASP A 51 -5.22 1.84 -24.65
N GLY A 52 -4.43 0.76 -24.71
CA GLY A 52 -3.29 0.72 -25.62
C GLY A 52 -3.64 0.55 -27.10
N LEU A 53 -4.93 0.48 -27.45
CA LEU A 53 -5.44 0.62 -28.83
C LEU A 53 -5.95 2.03 -29.13
N GLY A 54 -5.98 2.93 -28.13
CA GLY A 54 -6.50 4.28 -28.26
C GLY A 54 -8.02 4.40 -28.08
N ASN A 55 -8.72 3.34 -27.64
CA ASN A 55 -10.13 3.45 -27.29
C ASN A 55 -10.28 4.15 -25.94
N LYS A 56 -11.35 4.94 -25.77
CA LYS A 56 -11.65 5.56 -24.47
C LYS A 56 -12.05 4.50 -23.44
N TYR A 57 -11.23 4.37 -22.40
CA TYR A 57 -11.43 3.50 -21.24
C TYR A 57 -12.42 4.10 -20.24
N ASP A 58 -12.32 5.41 -20.00
CA ASP A 58 -13.26 6.20 -19.19
C ASP A 58 -13.64 7.47 -19.96
N SER A 59 -14.93 7.79 -20.03
CA SER A 59 -15.44 8.94 -20.78
C SER A 59 -15.59 10.22 -19.96
N THR A 60 -15.51 10.08 -18.64
CA THR A 60 -15.69 11.15 -17.67
C THR A 60 -14.35 11.80 -17.29
N VAL A 61 -13.25 11.09 -17.53
CA VAL A 61 -11.89 11.57 -17.37
C VAL A 61 -11.30 11.94 -18.74
N GLY A 62 -11.18 13.25 -19.01
CA GLY A 62 -10.67 13.75 -20.30
C GLY A 62 -9.14 13.75 -20.45
N ASN A 63 -8.41 13.59 -19.35
CA ASN A 63 -6.97 13.83 -19.25
C ASN A 63 -6.25 12.62 -18.62
N THR A 64 -4.97 12.43 -18.92
CA THR A 64 -4.14 11.49 -18.15
C THR A 64 -3.97 12.04 -16.73
N LEU A 65 -4.27 11.21 -15.73
CA LEU A 65 -4.11 11.55 -14.32
C LEU A 65 -2.78 10.96 -13.84
N GLY A 66 -1.88 11.81 -13.38
CA GLY A 66 -0.64 11.42 -12.72
C GLY A 66 -0.62 11.96 -11.30
N PHE A 67 -0.47 11.08 -10.33
CA PHE A 67 -0.44 11.44 -8.91
C PHE A 67 0.91 11.03 -8.31
N ASN A 68 1.73 12.02 -7.96
CA ASN A 68 3.01 11.88 -7.28
C ASN A 68 2.86 12.22 -5.79
N LEU A 69 2.16 11.37 -5.03
CA LEU A 69 1.84 11.60 -3.63
C LEU A 69 3.07 11.44 -2.75
N ILE A 70 3.46 12.52 -2.08
CA ILE A 70 4.28 12.44 -0.87
C ILE A 70 3.31 12.20 0.28
N THR A 71 3.54 11.13 1.04
CA THR A 71 2.65 10.67 2.10
C THR A 71 3.37 10.52 3.42
N LEU A 72 2.64 10.82 4.49
CA LEU A 72 2.99 10.48 5.86
C LEU A 72 1.85 9.68 6.45
N SER A 73 2.16 8.51 6.99
CA SER A 73 1.19 7.61 7.58
C SER A 73 1.63 7.18 8.97
N TRP A 74 0.68 7.17 9.88
CA TRP A 74 0.85 6.74 11.26
C TRP A 74 -0.15 5.65 11.56
N THR A 75 0.34 4.49 12.01
CA THR A 75 -0.49 3.40 12.52
C THR A 75 -0.12 3.12 13.97
N GLN A 76 -1.12 3.05 14.84
CA GLN A 76 -0.94 2.70 16.24
C GLN A 76 -1.76 1.45 16.56
N HIS A 77 -1.10 0.43 17.12
CA HIS A 77 -1.76 -0.68 17.79
C HIS A 77 -1.90 -0.36 19.27
N TRP A 78 -3.13 -0.41 19.77
CA TRP A 78 -3.44 -0.03 21.14
C TRP A 78 -3.26 -1.20 22.11
N SER A 79 -2.94 -0.87 23.37
CA SER A 79 -2.80 -1.79 24.49
C SER A 79 -3.86 -1.55 25.58
N GLY A 80 -3.85 -2.35 26.65
CA GLY A 80 -4.82 -2.23 27.74
C GLY A 80 -6.24 -2.54 27.29
N ILE A 81 -7.21 -1.68 27.65
CA ILE A 81 -8.63 -1.87 27.31
C ILE A 81 -8.90 -1.89 25.79
N PHE A 82 -7.99 -1.32 24.99
CA PHE A 82 -8.08 -1.29 23.54
C PHE A 82 -7.20 -2.35 22.87
N GLN A 83 -6.68 -3.33 23.62
CA GLN A 83 -5.86 -4.41 23.07
C GLN A 83 -6.56 -5.11 21.91
N GLY A 84 -5.86 -5.21 20.77
CA GLY A 84 -6.36 -5.79 19.52
C GLY A 84 -7.03 -4.77 18.60
N TRP A 85 -7.11 -3.50 18.96
CA TRP A 85 -7.47 -2.42 18.04
C TRP A 85 -6.23 -1.74 17.47
N SER A 86 -6.33 -1.29 16.23
CA SER A 86 -5.38 -0.37 15.62
C SER A 86 -6.09 0.80 14.94
N THR A 87 -5.42 1.95 14.92
CA THR A 87 -5.85 3.16 14.22
C THR A 87 -4.78 3.55 13.21
N ASN A 88 -5.18 3.88 11.99
CA ASN A 88 -4.30 4.46 10.98
C ASN A 88 -4.81 5.86 10.60
N LEU A 89 -3.87 6.78 10.37
CA LEU A 89 -4.10 8.06 9.74
C LEU A 89 -2.99 8.30 8.71
N THR A 90 -3.37 8.57 7.47
CA THR A 90 -2.46 8.92 6.39
C THR A 90 -2.84 10.27 5.82
N ALA A 91 -1.85 11.10 5.54
CA ALA A 91 -2.02 12.35 4.82
C ALA A 91 -1.04 12.39 3.65
N GLY A 92 -1.51 12.90 2.51
CA GLY A 92 -0.72 12.99 1.29
C GLY A 92 -0.96 14.30 0.55
N ILE A 93 0.09 14.79 -0.09
CA ILE A 93 0.03 15.90 -1.04
C ILE A 93 0.77 15.51 -2.31
N SER A 94 0.23 15.89 -3.45
CA SER A 94 0.78 15.55 -4.76
C SER A 94 0.70 16.73 -5.71
N PRO A 95 1.79 17.19 -6.31
CA PRO A 95 1.69 17.86 -7.59
C PRO A 95 1.20 16.85 -8.64
N THR A 96 0.24 17.22 -9.48
CA THR A 96 -0.20 16.34 -10.56
C THR A 96 0.68 16.54 -11.78
N SER A 97 1.29 15.44 -12.19
CA SER A 97 2.08 15.30 -13.40
C SER A 97 2.22 13.80 -13.63
N ASP A 98 2.19 13.35 -14.87
CA ASP A 98 2.35 11.95 -15.21
C ASP A 98 3.79 11.61 -15.62
N GLU A 99 4.67 12.59 -15.84
CA GLU A 99 6.03 12.39 -16.37
C GLU A 99 6.85 11.30 -15.65
N PRO A 100 6.95 11.24 -14.30
CA PRO A 100 7.75 10.22 -13.62
C PRO A 100 7.19 8.80 -13.84
N SER A 101 5.86 8.68 -13.73
CA SER A 101 5.15 7.41 -13.87
C SER A 101 5.08 6.93 -15.33
N GLN A 102 4.90 7.85 -16.28
CA GLN A 102 4.92 7.59 -17.71
C GLN A 102 6.31 7.14 -18.17
N TYR A 103 7.37 7.80 -17.69
CA TYR A 103 8.74 7.40 -17.97
C TYR A 103 8.99 5.98 -17.48
N PHE A 104 8.68 5.67 -16.22
CA PHE A 104 8.93 4.35 -15.68
C PHE A 104 8.10 3.26 -16.37
N GLN A 105 6.82 3.51 -16.65
CA GLN A 105 5.98 2.57 -17.38
C GLN A 105 6.50 2.31 -18.80
N ASN A 106 6.67 3.37 -19.60
CA ASN A 106 6.96 3.22 -21.03
C ASN A 106 8.44 2.95 -21.32
N LYS A 107 9.38 3.55 -20.58
CA LYS A 107 10.82 3.48 -20.85
C LYS A 107 11.56 2.44 -20.01
N VAL A 108 10.99 1.96 -18.90
CA VAL A 108 11.61 0.91 -18.08
C VAL A 108 10.83 -0.39 -18.24
N VAL A 109 9.58 -0.43 -17.77
CA VAL A 109 8.81 -1.68 -17.70
C VAL A 109 8.43 -2.19 -19.09
N HIS A 110 7.85 -1.34 -19.94
CA HIS A 110 7.40 -1.74 -21.28
C HIS A 110 8.58 -2.02 -22.20
N GLN A 111 9.66 -1.25 -22.11
CA GLN A 111 10.88 -1.52 -22.87
C GLN A 111 11.51 -2.87 -22.47
N LEU A 112 11.60 -3.17 -21.17
CA LEU A 112 12.14 -4.45 -20.68
C LEU A 112 11.26 -5.64 -21.10
N ARG A 113 9.93 -5.46 -21.12
CA ARG A 113 8.95 -6.50 -21.49
C ARG A 113 8.60 -6.53 -22.98
N GLN A 114 9.23 -5.70 -23.81
CA GLN A 114 8.94 -5.54 -25.24
C GLN A 114 7.46 -5.23 -25.54
N LEU A 115 6.82 -4.44 -24.68
CA LEU A 115 5.44 -3.99 -24.84
C LEU A 115 5.41 -2.60 -25.53
N PRO A 116 4.39 -2.31 -26.36
CA PRO A 116 4.19 -0.97 -26.92
C PRO A 116 3.96 0.06 -25.80
N SER A 117 4.35 1.30 -26.05
CA SER A 117 4.13 2.40 -25.12
C SER A 117 2.64 2.73 -24.99
N VAL A 118 2.20 3.05 -23.79
CA VAL A 118 0.83 3.49 -23.52
C VAL A 118 0.65 4.94 -23.96
N PRO A 119 -0.36 5.23 -24.81
CA PRO A 119 -0.68 6.60 -25.21
C PRO A 119 -0.98 7.49 -24.02
N THR A 120 -0.71 8.77 -24.19
CA THR A 120 -0.89 9.81 -23.16
C THR A 120 -1.63 10.97 -23.79
N VAL A 121 -2.64 11.48 -23.10
CA VAL A 121 -3.33 12.73 -23.44
C VAL A 121 -2.80 13.84 -22.54
N ASP A 122 -3.24 15.09 -22.74
CA ASP A 122 -2.80 16.23 -21.92
C ASP A 122 -2.94 15.92 -20.43
N ALA A 123 -1.82 15.93 -19.70
CA ALA A 123 -1.80 15.65 -18.28
C ALA A 123 -2.45 16.79 -17.49
N ARG A 124 -3.27 16.45 -16.48
CA ARG A 124 -3.80 17.44 -15.54
C ARG A 124 -2.65 18.01 -14.70
N LYS A 125 -2.61 19.34 -14.52
CA LYS A 125 -1.60 20.06 -13.72
C LYS A 125 -2.27 20.88 -12.60
N GLU A 126 -2.36 20.29 -11.42
CA GLU A 126 -2.96 20.81 -10.20
C GLU A 126 -2.19 20.28 -8.97
N THR A 127 -2.66 20.59 -7.77
CA THR A 127 -2.16 20.00 -6.52
C THR A 127 -3.28 19.22 -5.86
N ASP A 128 -3.07 17.93 -5.67
CA ASP A 128 -4.01 17.04 -5.01
C ASP A 128 -3.61 16.79 -3.56
N VAL A 129 -4.61 16.65 -2.71
CA VAL A 129 -4.45 16.33 -1.27
C VAL A 129 -5.34 15.14 -0.96
N MET A 130 -4.83 14.24 -0.11
CA MET A 130 -5.57 13.08 0.40
C MET A 130 -5.38 12.96 1.91
N ILE A 131 -6.44 12.59 2.61
CA ILE A 131 -6.41 12.17 4.00
C ILE A 131 -7.18 10.85 4.11
N ASP A 132 -6.51 9.82 4.59
CA ASP A 132 -7.08 8.52 4.89
C ASP A 132 -7.10 8.28 6.39
N GLY A 133 -8.15 7.63 6.88
CA GLY A 133 -8.22 7.20 8.27
C GLY A 133 -8.90 5.85 8.40
N SER A 134 -8.42 5.00 9.30
CA SER A 134 -9.07 3.71 9.55
C SER A 134 -8.95 3.25 11.00
N VAL A 135 -9.90 2.41 11.39
CA VAL A 135 -9.88 1.67 12.66
C VAL A 135 -10.07 0.20 12.34
N THR A 136 -9.17 -0.64 12.84
CA THR A 136 -9.14 -2.07 12.55
C THR A 136 -9.08 -2.87 13.85
N ARG A 137 -9.96 -3.87 13.96
CA ARG A 137 -9.94 -4.88 15.02
C ARG A 137 -9.21 -6.12 14.51
N TRP A 138 -8.28 -6.60 15.32
CA TRP A 138 -7.47 -7.79 15.10
C TRP A 138 -7.92 -8.93 16.00
N PHE A 139 -7.98 -10.13 15.43
CA PHE A 139 -8.35 -11.35 16.13
C PHE A 139 -7.24 -12.41 15.95
N PRO A 140 -7.00 -13.24 16.97
CA PRO A 140 -6.06 -14.32 16.86
C PRO A 140 -6.60 -15.46 15.98
N LEU A 141 -5.71 -16.13 15.25
CA LEU A 141 -5.97 -17.41 14.59
C LEU A 141 -4.69 -18.22 14.65
N PHE A 142 -4.57 -19.11 15.64
CA PHE A 142 -3.34 -19.84 16.02
C PHE A 142 -2.15 -18.97 16.44
N ARG A 143 -2.05 -17.74 15.93
CA ARG A 143 -1.13 -16.68 16.32
C ARG A 143 -1.90 -15.37 16.56
N PRO A 144 -1.34 -14.42 17.34
CA PRO A 144 -1.94 -13.10 17.50
C PRO A 144 -2.00 -12.33 16.18
N LYS A 145 -3.03 -11.48 16.03
CA LYS A 145 -3.20 -10.51 14.92
C LYS A 145 -3.17 -11.10 13.50
N VAL A 146 -3.93 -12.17 13.25
CA VAL A 146 -4.01 -12.82 11.92
C VAL A 146 -5.27 -12.43 11.17
N ILE A 147 -6.43 -12.47 11.82
CA ILE A 147 -7.71 -12.06 11.23
C ILE A 147 -7.93 -10.58 11.55
N PHE A 148 -8.49 -9.82 10.61
CA PHE A 148 -8.85 -8.43 10.82
C PHE A 148 -10.23 -8.09 10.28
N ALA A 149 -10.86 -7.10 10.90
CA ALA A 149 -12.05 -6.42 10.40
C ALA A 149 -11.96 -4.94 10.77
N GLY A 150 -12.27 -4.04 9.85
CA GLY A 150 -12.11 -2.62 10.06
C GLY A 150 -12.96 -1.76 9.14
N ALA A 151 -13.01 -0.49 9.47
CA ALA A 151 -13.69 0.54 8.70
C ALA A 151 -12.78 1.76 8.57
N GLY A 152 -13.00 2.55 7.53
CA GLY A 152 -12.22 3.76 7.32
C GLY A 152 -12.83 4.68 6.29
N PHE A 153 -12.12 5.76 6.03
CA PHE A 153 -12.46 6.75 5.02
C PHE A 153 -11.20 7.20 4.27
N SER A 154 -11.42 7.72 3.08
CA SER A 154 -10.48 8.43 2.23
C SER A 154 -11.17 9.70 1.76
N VAL A 155 -10.59 10.86 2.03
CA VAL A 155 -11.12 12.14 1.55
C VAL A 155 -10.00 12.93 0.90
N GLY A 156 -10.30 13.53 -0.23
CA GLY A 156 -9.31 14.28 -0.96
C GLY A 156 -9.89 14.95 -2.18
N THR A 157 -9.01 15.56 -2.96
CA THR A 157 -9.39 16.18 -4.23
C THR A 157 -9.84 15.14 -5.26
N ILE A 158 -9.33 13.91 -5.18
CA ILE A 158 -9.58 12.87 -6.21
C ILE A 158 -10.99 12.29 -6.11
N TYR A 159 -11.33 11.72 -4.96
CA TYR A 159 -12.64 11.18 -4.62
C TYR A 159 -12.82 11.15 -3.09
N GLN A 160 -14.06 10.95 -2.66
CA GLN A 160 -14.38 10.68 -1.26
C GLN A 160 -14.89 9.25 -1.14
N GLN A 161 -14.52 8.57 -0.07
CA GLN A 161 -14.89 7.19 0.13
C GLN A 161 -14.97 6.83 1.61
N GLY A 162 -16.01 6.10 1.98
CA GLY A 162 -16.04 5.28 3.19
C GLY A 162 -15.87 3.82 2.83
N PHE A 163 -15.25 3.01 3.68
CA PHE A 163 -15.07 1.58 3.42
C PHE A 163 -15.18 0.71 4.65
N LEU A 164 -15.56 -0.54 4.41
CA LEU A 164 -15.44 -1.67 5.32
C LEU A 164 -14.47 -2.67 4.71
N ARG A 165 -13.59 -3.26 5.52
CA ARG A 165 -12.67 -4.31 5.09
C ARG A 165 -12.56 -5.42 6.12
N ALA A 166 -12.31 -6.63 5.67
CA ALA A 166 -12.00 -7.76 6.53
C ALA A 166 -11.12 -8.77 5.81
N GLY A 167 -10.42 -9.60 6.55
CA GLY A 167 -9.53 -10.58 5.94
C GLY A 167 -8.59 -11.28 6.89
N ILE A 168 -7.61 -11.94 6.28
CA ILE A 168 -6.51 -12.65 6.93
C ILE A 168 -5.21 -12.01 6.43
N ARG A 169 -4.27 -11.73 7.33
CA ARG A 169 -2.98 -11.15 6.99
C ARG A 169 -1.85 -12.06 7.47
N ARG A 170 -0.92 -12.37 6.57
CA ARG A 170 0.34 -13.11 6.83
C ARG A 170 0.14 -14.37 7.69
N MET A 171 -0.86 -15.18 7.35
CA MET A 171 -1.06 -16.48 7.98
C MET A 171 0.00 -17.45 7.44
N PRO A 172 0.85 -18.06 8.29
CA PRO A 172 1.80 -19.07 7.84
C PRO A 172 1.09 -20.25 7.19
N ILE A 173 1.51 -20.62 5.98
CA ILE A 173 0.99 -21.79 5.23
C ILE A 173 2.03 -22.89 5.06
N THR A 174 3.28 -22.61 5.43
CA THR A 174 4.34 -23.61 5.56
C THR A 174 4.86 -23.66 6.99
N PRO A 175 5.48 -24.78 7.40
CA PRO A 175 6.36 -24.78 8.56
C PRO A 175 7.46 -23.72 8.43
N THR A 176 8.10 -23.38 9.55
CA THR A 176 9.31 -22.57 9.55
C THR A 176 10.39 -23.31 8.75
N LEU A 177 10.82 -22.71 7.64
CA LEU A 177 11.81 -23.27 6.73
C LEU A 177 13.23 -23.07 7.27
N TYR A 178 13.44 -21.93 7.96
CA TYR A 178 14.69 -21.59 8.62
C TYR A 178 14.39 -20.71 9.83
N HIS A 179 15.08 -20.95 10.94
CA HIS A 179 14.93 -20.19 12.18
C HIS A 179 16.24 -19.48 12.52
N SER A 180 16.13 -18.23 12.97
CA SER A 180 17.25 -17.46 13.53
C SER A 180 16.76 -16.73 14.76
N ASP A 181 17.44 -16.94 15.90
CA ASP A 181 17.14 -16.21 17.15
C ASP A 181 17.25 -14.69 16.95
N THR A 182 18.19 -14.26 16.11
CA THR A 182 18.43 -12.85 15.82
C THR A 182 17.41 -12.30 14.83
N TRP A 183 17.09 -13.02 13.75
CA TRP A 183 16.39 -12.42 12.59
C TRP A 183 14.95 -12.90 12.38
N GLY A 184 14.53 -13.95 13.09
CA GLY A 184 13.19 -14.53 13.04
C GLY A 184 13.05 -15.71 12.08
N ASP A 185 11.79 -16.10 11.85
CA ASP A 185 11.39 -17.30 11.10
C ASP A 185 11.22 -17.02 9.61
N VAL A 186 11.87 -17.81 8.76
CA VAL A 186 11.59 -17.84 7.32
C VAL A 186 10.40 -18.74 7.06
N SER A 187 9.37 -18.21 6.41
CA SER A 187 8.14 -18.95 6.10
C SER A 187 7.42 -18.38 4.88
N LEU A 188 6.59 -19.20 4.25
CA LEU A 188 5.61 -18.76 3.27
C LEU A 188 4.30 -18.44 3.99
N ARG A 189 3.69 -17.30 3.66
CA ARG A 189 2.50 -16.79 4.31
C ARG A 189 1.45 -16.38 3.29
N ALA A 190 0.18 -16.64 3.59
CA ALA A 190 -0.96 -16.25 2.79
C ALA A 190 -1.74 -15.12 3.46
N SER A 191 -2.31 -14.24 2.63
CA SER A 191 -3.23 -13.19 3.04
C SER A 191 -4.42 -13.14 2.09
N VAL A 192 -5.55 -12.68 2.58
CA VAL A 192 -6.71 -12.35 1.76
C VAL A 192 -7.44 -11.17 2.37
N LEU A 193 -7.83 -10.20 1.55
CA LEU A 193 -8.61 -9.05 1.95
C LEU A 193 -9.87 -8.97 1.09
N GLY A 194 -11.01 -8.72 1.73
CA GLY A 194 -12.21 -8.23 1.09
C GLY A 194 -12.50 -6.81 1.56
N ARG A 195 -12.91 -5.93 0.65
CA ARG A 195 -13.28 -4.55 0.92
C ARG A 195 -14.56 -4.20 0.19
N ILE A 196 -15.45 -3.48 0.85
CA ILE A 196 -16.62 -2.86 0.25
C ILE A 196 -16.54 -1.38 0.58
N SER A 197 -16.72 -0.54 -0.42
CA SER A 197 -16.56 0.89 -0.29
C SER A 197 -17.77 1.62 -0.85
N TYR A 198 -18.19 2.67 -0.16
CA TYR A 198 -19.15 3.65 -0.63
C TYR A 198 -18.39 4.90 -1.07
N GLN A 199 -18.63 5.36 -2.28
CA GLN A 199 -17.89 6.47 -2.87
C GLN A 199 -18.84 7.63 -3.18
N ASP A 200 -18.29 8.83 -3.04
CA ASP A 200 -18.94 10.07 -3.42
C ASP A 200 -17.98 10.90 -4.29
N ASN A 201 -18.54 11.89 -4.97
CA ASN A 201 -17.81 12.70 -5.93
C ASN A 201 -16.55 13.37 -5.32
N GLY A 202 -15.57 13.60 -6.18
CA GLY A 202 -14.40 14.43 -5.89
C GLY A 202 -14.31 15.62 -6.83
N ALA A 203 -13.28 16.43 -6.62
CA ALA A 203 -12.93 17.52 -7.54
C ALA A 203 -12.36 16.98 -8.87
N VAL A 204 -11.82 15.75 -8.89
CA VAL A 204 -11.24 15.12 -10.09
C VAL A 204 -12.18 14.10 -10.72
N LEU A 205 -12.79 13.23 -9.92
CA LEU A 205 -13.76 12.24 -10.41
C LEU A 205 -15.19 12.69 -10.05
N HIS A 206 -15.86 13.30 -11.03
CA HIS A 206 -17.23 13.80 -10.87
C HIS A 206 -18.31 12.72 -11.00
N ALA A 207 -17.97 11.57 -11.60
CA ALA A 207 -18.84 10.41 -11.72
C ALA A 207 -18.08 9.16 -11.24
N VAL A 208 -18.34 8.77 -9.99
CA VAL A 208 -17.88 7.49 -9.42
C VAL A 208 -19.07 6.61 -9.13
N ARG A 209 -18.90 5.30 -9.25
CA ARG A 209 -19.95 4.38 -8.79
C ARG A 209 -20.07 4.53 -7.27
N SER A 210 -21.29 4.71 -6.78
CA SER A 210 -21.55 4.88 -5.34
C SER A 210 -21.09 3.70 -4.48
N THR A 211 -20.86 2.52 -5.07
CA THR A 211 -20.37 1.34 -4.38
C THR A 211 -19.34 0.57 -5.21
N ALA A 212 -18.25 0.13 -4.57
CA ALA A 212 -17.29 -0.81 -5.15
C ALA A 212 -16.91 -1.90 -4.15
N GLY A 213 -16.80 -3.14 -4.63
CA GLY A 213 -16.22 -4.27 -3.90
C GLY A 213 -14.86 -4.64 -4.48
N LEU A 214 -13.93 -5.02 -3.61
CA LEU A 214 -12.58 -5.43 -3.95
C LEU A 214 -12.20 -6.69 -3.18
N VAL A 215 -11.50 -7.61 -3.84
CA VAL A 215 -10.91 -8.81 -3.23
C VAL A 215 -9.43 -8.88 -3.61
N GLN A 216 -8.58 -9.12 -2.62
CA GLN A 216 -7.13 -9.14 -2.80
C GLN A 216 -6.49 -10.33 -2.07
N PRO A 217 -6.27 -11.48 -2.74
CA PRO A 217 -5.39 -12.53 -2.23
C PRO A 217 -3.91 -12.14 -2.38
N ALA A 218 -3.06 -12.60 -1.46
CA ALA A 218 -1.62 -12.39 -1.55
C ALA A 218 -0.83 -13.56 -0.95
N ILE A 219 0.36 -13.78 -1.48
CA ILE A 219 1.36 -14.72 -0.97
C ILE A 219 2.64 -13.93 -0.69
N ALA A 220 3.21 -14.17 0.49
CA ALA A 220 4.42 -13.52 0.95
C ALA A 220 5.46 -14.55 1.39
N PHE A 221 6.68 -14.43 0.88
CA PHE A 221 7.84 -15.18 1.33
C PHE A 221 8.79 -14.22 2.01
N GLY A 222 9.15 -14.53 3.26
CA GLY A 222 9.92 -13.59 4.06
C GLY A 222 10.45 -14.20 5.33
N GLN A 223 11.26 -13.39 6.02
CA GLN A 223 11.73 -13.67 7.35
C GLN A 223 11.02 -12.77 8.34
N TYR A 224 10.44 -13.35 9.38
CA TYR A 224 9.50 -12.68 10.25
C TYR A 224 9.90 -12.81 11.72
N ARG A 225 10.05 -11.68 12.39
CA ARG A 225 10.19 -11.61 13.85
C ARG A 225 8.81 -11.41 14.47
N THR A 226 8.50 -12.18 15.51
CA THR A 226 7.29 -11.98 16.31
C THR A 226 7.67 -11.23 17.58
N THR A 227 7.00 -10.12 17.88
CA THR A 227 7.22 -9.38 19.13
C THR A 227 6.49 -10.04 20.30
N GLU A 228 6.80 -9.62 21.53
CA GLU A 228 6.08 -10.06 22.75
C GLU A 228 4.58 -9.70 22.70
N SER A 229 4.23 -8.60 22.04
CA SER A 229 2.84 -8.18 21.81
C SER A 229 2.13 -9.00 20.70
N GLY A 230 2.82 -9.98 20.12
CA GLY A 230 2.30 -10.87 19.08
C GLY A 230 2.29 -10.26 17.68
N GLU A 231 2.96 -9.13 17.47
CA GLU A 231 3.07 -8.49 16.16
C GLU A 231 4.07 -9.25 15.31
N THR A 232 3.71 -9.51 14.05
CA THR A 232 4.63 -10.12 13.10
C THR A 232 5.25 -9.04 12.21
N ILE A 233 6.55 -8.86 12.33
CA ILE A 233 7.34 -7.86 11.63
C ILE A 233 8.29 -8.55 10.64
N PRO A 234 8.24 -8.25 9.34
CA PRO A 234 9.19 -8.79 8.38
C PRO A 234 10.56 -8.12 8.52
N THR A 235 11.61 -8.91 8.69
CA THR A 235 13.02 -8.50 8.49
C THR A 235 13.25 -8.15 7.03
N TRP A 236 12.82 -9.07 6.16
CA TRP A 236 12.64 -8.87 4.73
C TRP A 236 11.44 -9.70 4.27
N GLU A 237 10.77 -9.27 3.21
CA GLU A 237 9.62 -9.96 2.64
C GLU A 237 9.48 -9.59 1.17
N ILE A 238 9.17 -10.59 0.35
CA ILE A 238 8.65 -10.41 -1.01
C ILE A 238 7.20 -10.85 -0.99
N GLU A 239 6.30 -9.98 -1.43
CA GLU A 239 4.86 -10.19 -1.44
C GLU A 239 4.30 -9.98 -2.84
N LEU A 240 3.56 -10.96 -3.34
CA LEU A 240 2.77 -10.88 -4.55
C LEU A 240 1.29 -10.85 -4.16
N ALA A 241 0.59 -9.80 -4.58
CA ALA A 241 -0.84 -9.66 -4.42
C ALA A 241 -1.53 -9.65 -5.78
N LEU A 242 -2.69 -10.29 -5.87
CA LEU A 242 -3.60 -10.14 -6.98
C LEU A 242 -4.82 -9.38 -6.48
N MET A 243 -5.44 -8.60 -7.35
CA MET A 243 -6.59 -7.78 -7.02
C MET A 243 -7.67 -7.98 -8.07
N TRP A 244 -8.89 -8.18 -7.59
CA TRP A 244 -10.09 -7.98 -8.37
C TRP A 244 -10.87 -6.82 -7.77
N ASP A 245 -11.14 -5.80 -8.57
CA ASP A 245 -11.99 -4.68 -8.21
C ASP A 245 -13.23 -4.67 -9.10
N SER A 246 -14.40 -4.53 -8.50
CA SER A 246 -15.65 -4.35 -9.23
C SER A 246 -15.69 -3.07 -10.06
N GLY A 247 -14.79 -2.11 -9.80
CA GLY A 247 -14.56 -0.93 -10.60
C GLY A 247 -15.10 0.35 -9.98
N ILE A 248 -14.24 1.36 -9.80
CA ILE A 248 -14.65 2.74 -9.52
C ILE A 248 -14.91 3.55 -10.80
N PHE A 249 -14.24 3.17 -11.88
CA PHE A 249 -14.32 3.78 -13.20
C PHE A 249 -15.58 3.34 -13.92
N VAL A 250 -16.17 4.26 -14.67
CA VAL A 250 -17.39 4.01 -15.46
C VAL A 250 -17.13 4.31 -16.92
N ASN A 251 -17.64 3.46 -17.80
CA ASN A 251 -17.53 3.68 -19.24
C ASN A 251 -18.52 4.77 -19.74
N THR A 252 -18.50 5.03 -21.04
CA THR A 252 -19.42 5.98 -21.73
C THR A 252 -20.91 5.74 -21.50
N THR A 253 -21.30 4.53 -21.08
CA THR A 253 -22.69 4.17 -20.81
C THR A 253 -23.00 4.10 -19.31
N GLY A 254 -22.08 4.53 -18.45
CA GLY A 254 -22.22 4.52 -16.99
C GLY A 254 -22.05 3.14 -16.36
N GLN A 255 -21.59 2.14 -17.12
CA GLN A 255 -21.35 0.80 -16.61
C GLN A 255 -19.95 0.70 -15.98
N SER A 256 -19.89 -0.01 -14.86
CA SER A 256 -18.68 -0.20 -14.05
C SER A 256 -17.67 -1.08 -14.80
N GLN A 257 -16.42 -0.61 -14.88
CA GLN A 257 -15.31 -1.36 -15.46
C GLN A 257 -14.61 -2.18 -14.39
N LYS A 258 -14.79 -3.51 -14.45
CA LYS A 258 -14.09 -4.43 -13.55
C LYS A 258 -12.60 -4.41 -13.87
N GLN A 259 -11.78 -4.39 -12.83
CA GLN A 259 -10.34 -4.35 -12.97
C GLN A 259 -9.68 -5.56 -12.32
N PHE A 260 -8.68 -6.10 -12.99
CA PHE A 260 -7.78 -7.09 -12.43
C PHE A 260 -6.37 -6.53 -12.43
N ALA A 261 -5.76 -6.45 -11.25
CA ALA A 261 -4.41 -5.95 -11.08
C ALA A 261 -3.54 -6.92 -10.30
N TRP A 262 -2.23 -6.74 -10.44
CA TRP A 262 -1.25 -7.38 -9.59
C TRP A 262 -0.37 -6.32 -8.94
N SER A 263 0.10 -6.63 -7.73
CA SER A 263 1.11 -5.85 -7.02
C SER A 263 2.25 -6.76 -6.59
N LEU A 264 3.48 -6.30 -6.77
CA LEU A 264 4.69 -6.93 -6.24
C LEU A 264 5.36 -5.95 -5.29
N ALA A 265 5.55 -6.39 -4.05
CA ALA A 265 6.25 -5.64 -3.03
C ALA A 265 7.50 -6.38 -2.56
N ALA A 266 8.54 -5.61 -2.27
CA ALA A 266 9.74 -6.06 -1.62
C ALA A 266 10.03 -5.14 -0.42
N SER A 267 10.27 -5.72 0.74
CA SER A 267 10.66 -4.98 1.94
C SER A 267 11.94 -5.56 2.51
N ALA A 268 12.79 -4.67 3.02
CA ALA A 268 14.02 -5.01 3.71
C ALA A 268 14.35 -3.91 4.72
N GLY A 269 14.40 -4.26 6.00
CA GLY A 269 14.61 -3.26 7.05
C GLY A 269 13.52 -2.17 7.03
N PRO A 270 13.88 -0.87 7.14
CA PRO A 270 12.92 0.23 7.18
C PRO A 270 12.32 0.57 5.82
N MET A 271 12.79 -0.06 4.73
CA MET A 271 12.37 0.30 3.38
C MET A 271 11.40 -0.72 2.79
N ARG A 272 10.42 -0.22 2.05
CA ARG A 272 9.58 -1.03 1.16
C ARG A 272 9.44 -0.35 -0.19
N PHE A 273 9.60 -1.17 -1.21
CA PHE A 273 9.27 -0.86 -2.59
C PHE A 273 8.05 -1.68 -2.99
N GLU A 274 7.10 -1.07 -3.67
CA GLU A 274 5.94 -1.76 -4.23
C GLU A 274 5.67 -1.23 -5.63
N THR A 275 5.28 -2.10 -6.56
CA THR A 275 4.79 -1.69 -7.88
C THR A 275 3.60 -2.54 -8.29
N TRP A 276 2.69 -1.94 -9.03
CA TRP A 276 1.46 -2.60 -9.48
C TRP A 276 1.08 -2.17 -10.89
N ASN A 277 0.29 -3.03 -11.54
CA ASN A 277 -0.21 -2.82 -12.88
C ASN A 277 -1.47 -3.67 -13.10
N ASP A 278 -2.37 -3.21 -13.96
CA ASP A 278 -3.63 -3.87 -14.33
C ASP A 278 -3.56 -4.73 -15.62
N SER A 279 -2.35 -5.06 -16.08
CA SER A 279 -2.10 -5.92 -17.25
C SER A 279 -2.65 -7.35 -17.14
N MET A 280 -3.37 -7.69 -16.08
CA MET A 280 -4.03 -9.00 -15.89
C MET A 280 -5.50 -9.00 -16.33
N GLY A 281 -6.08 -7.84 -16.65
CA GLY A 281 -7.48 -7.73 -17.12
C GLY A 281 -7.78 -8.54 -18.38
N HIS A 282 -6.79 -8.78 -19.24
CA HIS A 282 -6.95 -9.54 -20.48
C HIS A 282 -5.71 -10.40 -20.79
N LEU A 283 -5.77 -11.70 -20.44
CA LEU A 283 -4.79 -12.73 -20.83
C LEU A 283 -4.69 -12.99 -22.35
N SER A 284 -5.41 -12.25 -23.19
CA SER A 284 -5.18 -12.21 -24.63
C SER A 284 -5.38 -10.79 -25.13
N GLU A 285 -4.30 -10.23 -25.70
CA GLU A 285 -4.26 -9.12 -26.65
C GLU A 285 -5.12 -7.89 -26.27
N ARG A 286 -4.44 -6.81 -25.85
CA ARG A 286 -4.83 -5.38 -26.05
C ARG A 286 -5.09 -4.52 -24.82
N ASP A 287 -4.93 -5.03 -23.61
CA ASP A 287 -4.96 -4.18 -22.42
C ASP A 287 -3.53 -3.85 -21.96
N TYR A 288 -3.03 -2.67 -22.37
CA TYR A 288 -1.73 -2.14 -21.97
C TYR A 288 -1.80 -1.23 -20.75
N GLY A 289 -2.86 -1.40 -19.95
CA GLY A 289 -2.93 -0.97 -18.58
C GLY A 289 -3.13 0.54 -18.40
N PRO A 290 -4.38 1.00 -18.26
CA PRO A 290 -4.64 2.38 -17.91
C PRO A 290 -4.03 2.74 -16.55
N SER A 291 -3.86 1.78 -15.64
CA SER A 291 -3.26 2.01 -14.33
C SER A 291 -1.88 1.41 -14.13
N TYR A 292 -0.97 2.25 -13.64
CA TYR A 292 0.37 1.85 -13.22
C TYR A 292 0.74 2.61 -11.97
N GLY A 293 1.48 1.96 -11.07
CA GLY A 293 2.07 2.70 -9.97
C GLY A 293 3.26 2.03 -9.32
N VAL A 294 3.92 2.86 -8.53
CA VAL A 294 5.08 2.50 -7.73
C VAL A 294 5.07 3.28 -6.43
N ALA A 295 5.40 2.64 -5.32
CA ALA A 295 5.59 3.27 -4.04
C ALA A 295 6.96 2.93 -3.47
N LEU A 296 7.62 3.95 -2.91
CA LEU A 296 8.79 3.81 -2.09
C LEU A 296 8.49 4.40 -0.72
N THR A 297 8.59 3.58 0.32
CA THR A 297 8.23 3.95 1.69
C THR A 297 9.38 3.67 2.65
N LEU A 298 9.51 4.54 3.64
CA LEU A 298 10.49 4.46 4.71
C LEU A 298 9.76 4.56 6.05
N ASP A 299 9.86 3.51 6.87
CA ASP A 299 9.43 3.57 8.26
C ASP A 299 10.51 4.23 9.14
N VAL A 300 10.17 5.41 9.63
CA VAL A 300 11.07 6.28 10.36
C VAL A 300 11.37 5.71 11.73
N LEU A 301 10.40 5.04 12.38
CA LEU A 301 10.61 4.41 13.68
C LEU A 301 11.64 3.28 13.59
N ARG A 302 11.53 2.42 12.57
CA ARG A 302 12.50 1.35 12.32
C ARG A 302 13.87 1.89 11.95
N ALA A 303 13.95 2.89 11.08
CA ALA A 303 15.22 3.50 10.72
C ALA A 303 15.92 4.08 11.97
N TRP A 304 15.16 4.76 12.84
CA TRP A 304 15.67 5.30 14.09
C TRP A 304 16.19 4.21 15.03
N ASN A 305 15.42 3.15 15.27
CA ASN A 305 15.83 2.04 16.12
C ASN A 305 17.12 1.37 15.62
N ILE A 306 17.24 1.14 14.30
CA ILE A 306 18.47 0.59 13.70
C ILE A 306 19.67 1.50 13.98
N ILE A 307 19.51 2.82 13.83
CA ILE A 307 20.59 3.78 14.12
C ILE A 307 20.99 3.74 15.60
N GLN A 308 20.03 3.61 16.52
CA GLN A 308 20.32 3.51 17.95
C GLN A 308 21.06 2.21 18.30
N ASP A 309 20.66 1.08 17.71
CA ASP A 309 21.34 -0.20 17.90
C ASP A 309 22.79 -0.17 17.40
N PHE A 310 23.08 0.58 16.32
CA PHE A 310 24.46 0.78 15.85
C PHE A 310 25.29 1.65 16.81
N ARG A 311 24.68 2.65 17.45
CA ARG A 311 25.38 3.55 18.38
C ARG A 311 25.72 2.92 19.72
N THR A 312 24.94 1.93 20.15
CA THR A 312 25.10 1.28 21.46
C THR A 312 26.00 0.04 21.43
N LYS A 313 26.36 -0.47 20.25
CA LYS A 313 27.35 -1.54 20.12
C LYS A 313 28.77 -0.95 20.19
N PRO A 314 29.64 -1.40 21.12
CA PRO A 314 31.04 -0.99 21.11
C PRO A 314 31.65 -1.38 19.77
N ALA A 315 32.42 -0.46 19.16
CA ALA A 315 33.29 -0.81 18.05
C ALA A 315 34.17 -1.97 18.52
N THR A 316 34.12 -3.10 17.82
CA THR A 316 35.05 -4.20 18.05
C THR A 316 36.46 -3.62 17.91
N ASP A 317 37.23 -3.66 19.01
CA ASP A 317 38.63 -3.23 19.01
C ASP A 317 39.36 -3.89 17.84
N PRO A 318 40.24 -3.16 17.13
CA PRO A 318 41.07 -3.76 16.10
C PRO A 318 41.84 -4.94 16.70
N PRO A 319 42.02 -6.05 15.95
CA PRO A 319 42.74 -7.21 16.44
C PRO A 319 44.12 -6.75 16.91
N ALA A 320 44.47 -7.11 18.15
CA ALA A 320 45.80 -6.88 18.70
C ALA A 320 46.83 -7.42 17.71
N ALA A 321 47.71 -6.55 17.23
CA ALA A 321 48.80 -6.93 16.36
C ALA A 321 49.66 -7.98 17.08
N SER A 322 49.73 -9.18 16.49
CA SER A 322 50.65 -10.25 16.87
C SER A 322 52.04 -10.00 16.30
#